data_AF-A0A7S3GYN1-F1
#
_entry.id   AF-A0A7S3GYN1-F1
#
_cell.length_a   1.000
_cell.length_b   1.000
_cell.length_c   1.000
_cell.angle_alpha   90.00
_cell.angle_beta   90.00
_cell.angle_gamma   90.00
#
_symmetry.space_group_name_H-M   'P 1'
#
loop_
_entity.id
_entity.type
_entity.pdbx_description
1 polymer ?
#
loop_
_entity_poly.entity_id
_entity_poly.type
_entity_poly.pdbx_seq_one_letter_code
_entity_poly.pdbx_strand_id
1 'polypeptide(L)'
;LQGGQWVLGMPCRLMGSGEVVAFLGLDGSGVGTNMCRVRLLDGKLAAHASQYLLPMPTRPARQGDWAYAVDLKGEQAKLNGRRGLCGLTGILAGRSEQRGLWVMFETSDPASPPEMALLADGNLVALPGPPQGAPRTPWEARLAALPGVGGAPLALTDESVQEQRLALLSGPPEQDKDSASDAGSVDLSGSSDSEAGDGDAAESAERNIGGAGSSQRFVPTVGDFVTARTLDRGSAGPASGGGLRHGRVQCVQGHDTGATVTVRLLCEGTLTGEVAEFPAASLAAVSEDELVLNAVCGGCAAAEPEE
;
A
#
# COMPACT_ATOMS: atom_id res chain seq x y z
N LEU A 1 -24.62 -1.39 -18.03
CA LEU A 1 -24.31 -2.21 -16.82
C LEU A 1 -24.90 -3.62 -16.97
N GLN A 2 -24.53 -4.36 -18.03
CA GLN A 2 -24.91 -5.77 -18.17
C GLN A 2 -23.76 -6.60 -17.59
N GLY A 3 -23.98 -7.29 -16.47
CA GLY A 3 -23.00 -8.24 -15.91
C GLY A 3 -22.43 -7.94 -14.52
N GLY A 4 -22.92 -6.91 -13.81
CA GLY A 4 -22.59 -6.75 -12.39
C GLY A 4 -23.30 -7.81 -11.54
N GLN A 5 -22.56 -8.58 -10.76
CA GLN A 5 -23.15 -9.56 -9.85
C GLN A 5 -23.69 -8.87 -8.60
N TRP A 6 -25.02 -8.83 -8.46
CA TRP A 6 -25.69 -8.22 -7.32
C TRP A 6 -25.71 -9.18 -6.13
N VAL A 7 -25.33 -8.70 -4.95
CA VAL A 7 -25.36 -9.48 -3.70
C VAL A 7 -26.61 -9.10 -2.90
N LEU A 8 -27.30 -10.10 -2.34
CA LEU A 8 -28.44 -9.87 -1.45
C LEU A 8 -28.03 -9.02 -0.24
N GLY A 9 -28.83 -8.00 0.07
CA GLY A 9 -28.57 -7.04 1.13
C GLY A 9 -27.64 -5.88 0.74
N MET A 10 -27.10 -5.87 -0.49
CA MET A 10 -26.19 -4.82 -0.93
C MET A 10 -26.89 -3.44 -0.92
N PRO A 11 -26.30 -2.42 -0.26
CA PRO A 11 -26.84 -1.07 -0.33
C PRO A 11 -26.69 -0.56 -1.75
N CYS A 12 -27.73 0.09 -2.25
CA CYS A 12 -27.82 0.63 -3.59
C CYS A 12 -28.39 2.04 -3.52
N ARG A 13 -28.02 2.91 -4.45
CA ARG A 13 -28.60 4.23 -4.63
C ARG A 13 -29.52 4.22 -5.84
N LEU A 14 -30.74 4.71 -5.68
CA LEU A 14 -31.67 4.88 -6.78
C LEU A 14 -31.27 6.09 -7.63
N MET A 15 -31.10 5.88 -8.94
CA MET A 15 -30.85 6.96 -9.89
C MET A 15 -32.09 7.84 -10.01
N GLY A 16 -31.90 9.17 -9.95
CA GLY A 16 -32.98 10.16 -9.98
C GLY A 16 -33.39 10.65 -8.58
N SER A 17 -33.82 9.76 -7.69
CA SER A 17 -34.19 10.15 -6.31
C SER A 17 -32.98 10.31 -5.39
N GLY A 18 -31.90 9.57 -5.65
CA GLY A 18 -30.73 9.52 -4.78
C GLY A 18 -30.93 8.74 -3.49
N GLU A 19 -32.09 8.11 -3.31
CA GLU A 19 -32.46 7.35 -2.12
C GLU A 19 -31.65 6.05 -2.00
N VAL A 20 -31.32 5.66 -0.76
CA VAL A 20 -30.59 4.42 -0.47
C VAL A 20 -31.58 3.28 -0.24
N VAL A 21 -31.34 2.15 -0.90
CA VAL A 21 -32.16 0.94 -0.84
C VAL A 21 -31.29 -0.30 -0.68
N ALA A 22 -31.80 -1.37 -0.08
CA ALA A 22 -31.10 -2.65 -0.02
C ALA A 22 -31.59 -3.59 -1.13
N PHE A 23 -30.68 -4.11 -1.95
CA PHE A 23 -31.02 -5.06 -3.01
C PHE A 23 -31.46 -6.42 -2.41
N LEU A 24 -32.58 -6.97 -2.89
CA LEU A 24 -33.15 -8.23 -2.41
C LEU A 24 -33.23 -9.33 -3.47
N GLY A 25 -32.74 -9.08 -4.69
CA GLY A 25 -32.77 -10.06 -5.78
C GLY A 25 -33.49 -9.56 -7.03
N LEU A 26 -33.51 -10.41 -8.06
CA LEU A 26 -34.29 -10.17 -9.27
C LEU A 26 -35.76 -10.52 -9.00
N ASP A 27 -36.67 -9.76 -9.59
CA ASP A 27 -38.10 -10.05 -9.51
C ASP A 27 -38.44 -11.18 -10.49
N GLY A 28 -38.72 -12.38 -9.96
CA GLY A 28 -38.97 -13.58 -10.76
C GLY A 28 -40.34 -13.64 -11.45
N SER A 29 -41.19 -12.62 -11.28
CA SER A 29 -42.59 -12.67 -11.74
C SER A 29 -42.80 -12.31 -13.21
N GLY A 30 -41.76 -11.83 -13.92
CA GLY A 30 -41.89 -11.34 -15.29
C GLY A 30 -40.87 -11.96 -16.24
N VAL A 31 -41.35 -12.70 -17.24
CA VAL A 31 -40.53 -13.14 -18.37
C VAL A 31 -40.09 -11.89 -19.15
N GLY A 32 -38.82 -11.49 -19.00
CA GLY A 32 -38.18 -10.48 -19.84
C GLY A 32 -37.96 -9.09 -19.22
N THR A 33 -38.34 -8.85 -17.97
CA THR A 33 -38.08 -7.55 -17.32
C THR A 33 -36.98 -7.66 -16.27
N ASN A 34 -35.87 -6.93 -16.46
CA ASN A 34 -34.75 -6.80 -15.51
C ASN A 34 -35.14 -5.94 -14.29
N MET A 35 -36.20 -6.31 -13.60
CA MET A 35 -36.66 -5.66 -12.38
C MET A 35 -35.93 -6.28 -11.18
N CYS A 36 -35.47 -5.42 -10.29
CA CYS A 36 -34.80 -5.76 -9.05
C CYS A 36 -35.74 -5.45 -7.90
N ARG A 37 -35.94 -6.41 -7.01
CA ARG A 37 -36.62 -6.18 -5.73
C ARG A 37 -35.65 -5.50 -4.78
N VAL A 38 -36.08 -4.42 -4.16
CA VAL A 38 -35.30 -3.68 -3.17
C VAL A 38 -36.14 -3.40 -1.93
N ARG A 39 -35.47 -3.16 -0.81
CA ARG A 39 -36.07 -2.67 0.44
C ARG A 39 -35.67 -1.21 0.64
N LEU A 40 -36.67 -0.34 0.75
CA LEU A 40 -36.51 1.06 1.12
C LEU A 40 -36.15 1.20 2.61
N LEU A 41 -35.62 2.35 3.04
CA LEU A 41 -35.26 2.59 4.44
C LEU A 41 -36.45 2.51 5.41
N ASP A 42 -37.66 2.79 4.92
CA ASP A 42 -38.91 2.66 5.68
C ASP A 42 -39.40 1.21 5.81
N GLY A 43 -38.65 0.24 5.28
CA GLY A 43 -38.95 -1.18 5.30
C GLY A 43 -39.88 -1.65 4.19
N LYS A 44 -40.43 -0.74 3.35
CA LYS A 44 -41.28 -1.12 2.22
C LYS A 44 -40.48 -1.81 1.13
N LEU A 45 -41.15 -2.72 0.42
CA LEU A 45 -40.59 -3.38 -0.74
C LEU A 45 -40.99 -2.63 -2.00
N ALA A 46 -40.02 -2.41 -2.88
CA ALA A 46 -40.22 -1.79 -4.18
C ALA A 46 -39.54 -2.62 -5.28
N ALA A 47 -39.94 -2.41 -6.52
CA ALA A 47 -39.32 -3.00 -7.70
C ALA A 47 -38.83 -1.89 -8.62
N HIS A 48 -37.54 -1.92 -8.97
CA HIS A 48 -36.92 -0.94 -9.85
C HIS A 48 -36.15 -1.65 -10.95
N ALA A 49 -36.11 -1.08 -12.16
CA ALA A 49 -35.26 -1.64 -13.21
C ALA A 49 -33.80 -1.55 -12.78
N SER A 50 -33.02 -2.60 -13.05
CA SER A 50 -31.61 -2.71 -12.62
C SER A 50 -30.75 -1.52 -13.06
N GLN A 51 -31.07 -0.92 -14.21
CA GLN A 51 -30.38 0.26 -14.72
C GLN A 51 -30.53 1.49 -13.82
N TYR A 52 -31.55 1.56 -12.96
CA TYR A 52 -31.78 2.65 -12.00
C TYR A 52 -31.19 2.38 -10.62
N LEU A 53 -30.51 1.25 -10.43
CA LEU A 53 -29.83 0.95 -9.18
C LEU A 53 -28.33 1.11 -9.39
N LEU A 54 -27.69 1.85 -8.50
CA LEU A 54 -26.25 1.96 -8.40
C LEU A 54 -25.79 1.25 -7.13
N PRO A 55 -24.99 0.17 -7.20
CA PRO A 55 -24.37 -0.40 -6.01
C PRO A 55 -23.66 0.69 -5.22
N MET A 56 -23.94 0.80 -3.93
CA MET A 56 -23.20 1.70 -3.06
C MET A 56 -21.89 1.03 -2.60
N PRO A 57 -20.81 1.82 -2.44
CA PRO A 57 -19.62 1.34 -1.74
C PRO A 57 -20.02 0.82 -0.37
N THR A 58 -19.55 -0.37 -0.02
CA THR A 58 -19.58 -0.82 1.38
C THR A 58 -18.33 -0.38 2.13
N ARG A 59 -17.26 -0.01 1.42
CA ARG A 59 -16.00 0.48 1.97
C ARG A 59 -15.24 1.38 0.98
N PRO A 60 -14.30 2.21 1.47
CA PRO A 60 -13.31 2.87 0.63
C PRO A 60 -12.53 1.84 -0.20
N ALA A 61 -12.18 2.22 -1.43
CA ALA A 61 -11.35 1.37 -2.30
C ALA A 61 -9.93 1.21 -1.73
N ARG A 62 -9.38 0.00 -1.85
CA ARG A 62 -7.98 -0.32 -1.54
C ARG A 62 -7.29 -0.88 -2.78
N GLN A 63 -5.96 -0.95 -2.74
CA GLN A 63 -5.19 -1.63 -3.78
C GLN A 63 -5.69 -3.07 -3.98
N GLY A 64 -5.88 -3.46 -5.23
CA GLY A 64 -6.42 -4.75 -5.64
C GLY A 64 -7.95 -4.81 -5.71
N ASP A 65 -8.66 -3.80 -5.19
CA ASP A 65 -10.12 -3.78 -5.28
C ASP A 65 -10.60 -3.37 -6.67
N TRP A 66 -11.69 -4.00 -7.12
CA TRP A 66 -12.53 -3.41 -8.15
C TRP A 66 -13.26 -2.22 -7.57
N ALA A 67 -13.36 -1.11 -8.30
CA ALA A 67 -14.03 0.10 -7.85
C ALA A 67 -14.81 0.81 -8.95
N TYR A 68 -15.78 1.63 -8.56
CA TYR A 68 -16.36 2.67 -9.41
C TYR A 68 -15.71 4.02 -9.10
N ALA A 69 -15.47 4.78 -10.16
CA ALA A 69 -15.16 6.20 -10.01
C ALA A 69 -16.44 7.01 -9.85
N VAL A 70 -16.48 7.88 -8.84
CA VAL A 70 -17.64 8.71 -8.51
C VAL A 70 -17.22 10.15 -8.26
N ASP A 71 -18.16 11.08 -8.43
CA ASP A 71 -18.01 12.51 -8.13
C ASP A 71 -16.77 13.19 -8.78
N LEU A 72 -16.26 12.62 -9.88
CA LEU A 72 -15.16 13.19 -10.66
C LEU A 72 -15.63 14.45 -11.40
N LYS A 73 -14.73 15.43 -11.51
CA LYS A 73 -14.97 16.74 -12.12
C LYS A 73 -14.02 16.97 -13.30
N GLY A 74 -14.35 17.95 -14.14
CA GLY A 74 -13.52 18.34 -15.28
C GLY A 74 -13.34 17.21 -16.30
N GLU A 75 -12.13 17.04 -16.83
CA GLU A 75 -11.82 16.01 -17.83
C GLU A 75 -12.00 14.58 -17.30
N GLN A 76 -11.87 14.38 -15.99
CA GLN A 76 -12.05 13.08 -15.35
C GLN A 76 -13.52 12.69 -15.22
N ALA A 77 -14.47 13.62 -15.41
CA ALA A 77 -15.91 13.33 -15.28
C ALA A 77 -16.39 12.24 -16.27
N LYS A 78 -15.70 12.05 -17.39
CA LYS A 78 -15.95 10.97 -18.36
C LYS A 78 -15.77 9.56 -17.78
N LEU A 79 -15.06 9.45 -16.64
CA LEU A 79 -14.78 8.19 -15.96
C LEU A 79 -15.83 7.84 -14.89
N ASN A 80 -16.75 8.77 -14.56
CA ASN A 80 -17.79 8.51 -13.57
C ASN A 80 -18.66 7.30 -13.95
N GLY A 81 -18.87 6.40 -12.98
CA GLY A 81 -19.64 5.17 -13.15
C GLY A 81 -18.94 4.08 -13.96
N ARG A 82 -17.69 4.30 -14.42
CA ARG A 82 -16.89 3.24 -15.05
C ARG A 82 -16.23 2.38 -13.98
N ARG A 83 -16.25 1.07 -14.23
CA ARG A 83 -15.57 0.07 -13.40
C ARG A 83 -14.09 0.03 -13.73
N GLY A 84 -13.25 0.00 -12.71
CA GLY A 84 -11.80 -0.19 -12.86
C GLY A 84 -11.18 -0.95 -11.71
N LEU A 85 -9.98 -1.46 -11.93
CA LEU A 85 -9.16 -2.15 -10.93
C LEU A 85 -8.21 -1.15 -10.27
N CYS A 86 -8.21 -1.08 -8.94
CA CYS A 86 -7.33 -0.21 -8.18
C CYS A 86 -5.93 -0.84 -8.08
N GLY A 87 -4.93 -0.12 -8.57
CA GLY A 87 -3.51 -0.47 -8.53
C GLY A 87 -2.78 0.22 -7.39
N LEU A 88 -1.55 0.65 -7.68
CA LEU A 88 -0.64 1.27 -6.71
C LEU A 88 -1.13 2.65 -6.26
N THR A 89 -0.80 3.00 -5.02
CA THR A 89 -1.01 4.33 -4.46
C THR A 89 -0.08 5.34 -5.13
N GLY A 90 -0.59 6.55 -5.38
CA GLY A 90 0.18 7.69 -5.88
C GLY A 90 -0.22 8.99 -5.18
N ILE A 91 0.52 10.06 -5.46
CA ILE A 91 0.22 11.41 -4.98
C ILE A 91 -0.29 12.24 -6.15
N LEU A 92 -1.51 12.78 -6.05
CA LEU A 92 -2.03 13.70 -7.05
C LEU A 92 -1.34 15.05 -6.92
N ALA A 93 -0.60 15.44 -7.97
CA ALA A 93 0.00 16.76 -8.06
C ALA A 93 -1.11 17.83 -8.19
N GLY A 94 -1.16 18.78 -7.24
CA GLY A 94 -2.19 19.81 -7.15
C GLY A 94 -1.96 20.79 -6.01
N ARG A 95 -2.96 21.62 -5.67
CA ARG A 95 -2.87 22.61 -4.57
C ARG A 95 -2.74 21.98 -3.18
N SER A 96 -3.08 20.71 -3.05
CA SER A 96 -2.92 19.90 -1.85
C SER A 96 -2.44 18.53 -2.29
N GLU A 97 -1.34 18.05 -1.72
CA GLU A 97 -0.85 16.68 -1.94
C GLU A 97 -1.90 15.71 -1.39
N GLN A 98 -2.72 15.17 -2.29
CA GLN A 98 -3.76 14.21 -1.94
C GLN A 98 -3.35 12.82 -2.41
N ARG A 99 -3.51 11.84 -1.53
CA ARG A 99 -3.33 10.42 -1.87
C ARG A 99 -4.44 9.95 -2.81
N GLY A 100 -4.06 9.10 -3.75
CA GLY A 100 -4.95 8.46 -4.70
C GLY A 100 -4.46 7.10 -5.12
N LEU A 101 -5.27 6.38 -5.88
CA LEU A 101 -4.95 5.08 -6.45
C LEU A 101 -4.91 5.19 -7.98
N TRP A 102 -3.95 4.54 -8.61
CA TRP A 102 -3.95 4.34 -10.05
C TRP A 102 -5.06 3.35 -10.41
N VAL A 103 -6.06 3.79 -11.18
CA VAL A 103 -7.18 2.95 -11.56
C VAL A 103 -7.09 2.60 -13.03
N MET A 104 -7.14 1.29 -13.32
CA MET A 104 -7.16 0.74 -14.67
C MET A 104 -8.60 0.42 -15.07
N PHE A 105 -9.15 1.19 -16.01
CA PHE A 105 -10.53 1.05 -16.44
C PHE A 105 -10.70 0.00 -17.51
N GLU A 106 -11.81 -0.73 -17.45
CA GLU A 106 -12.19 -1.63 -18.53
C GLU A 106 -12.49 -0.84 -19.81
N THR A 107 -11.97 -1.36 -20.92
CA THR A 107 -12.23 -0.84 -22.27
C THR A 107 -13.34 -1.65 -22.92
N SER A 108 -14.17 -0.98 -23.72
CA SER A 108 -15.18 -1.65 -24.53
C SER A 108 -14.54 -2.47 -25.66
N ASP A 109 -13.38 -2.02 -26.13
CA ASP A 109 -12.61 -2.66 -27.18
C ASP A 109 -11.40 -3.41 -26.59
N PRO A 110 -11.37 -4.76 -26.66
CA PRO A 110 -10.28 -5.56 -26.12
C PRO A 110 -8.94 -5.37 -26.85
N ALA A 111 -8.93 -4.79 -28.05
CA ALA A 111 -7.71 -4.47 -28.80
C ALA A 111 -7.06 -3.16 -28.32
N SER A 112 -7.84 -2.27 -27.70
CA SER A 112 -7.34 -1.01 -27.16
C SER A 112 -6.64 -1.21 -25.80
N PRO A 113 -5.55 -0.47 -25.51
CA PRO A 113 -4.92 -0.50 -24.19
C PRO A 113 -5.87 0.06 -23.12
N PRO A 114 -5.79 -0.44 -21.87
CA PRO A 114 -6.64 0.07 -20.79
C PRO A 114 -6.33 1.54 -20.51
N GLU A 115 -7.40 2.31 -20.28
CA GLU A 115 -7.25 3.69 -19.81
C GLU A 115 -6.89 3.67 -18.33
N MET A 116 -5.77 4.32 -17.97
CA MET A 116 -5.33 4.44 -16.59
C MET A 116 -5.42 5.89 -16.13
N ALA A 117 -5.91 6.11 -14.92
CA ALA A 117 -5.95 7.43 -14.31
C ALA A 117 -5.65 7.35 -12.81
N LEU A 118 -4.88 8.31 -12.31
CA LEU A 118 -4.69 8.49 -10.87
C LEU A 118 -5.88 9.26 -10.30
N LEU A 119 -6.63 8.62 -9.41
CA LEU A 119 -7.86 9.16 -8.83
C LEU A 119 -7.74 9.25 -7.31
N ALA A 120 -8.23 10.34 -6.74
CA ALA A 120 -8.25 10.52 -5.30
C ALA A 120 -9.11 9.45 -4.60
N ASP A 121 -8.67 8.99 -3.43
CA ASP A 121 -9.32 7.89 -2.70
C ASP A 121 -10.80 8.18 -2.40
N GLY A 122 -11.14 9.44 -2.09
CA GLY A 122 -12.52 9.87 -1.83
C GLY A 122 -13.45 9.80 -3.05
N ASN A 123 -12.90 9.64 -4.26
CA ASN A 123 -13.64 9.50 -5.51
C ASN A 123 -13.72 8.04 -5.97
N LEU A 124 -13.27 7.09 -5.15
CA LEU A 124 -13.26 5.67 -5.45
C LEU A 124 -14.10 4.88 -4.47
N VAL A 125 -14.90 3.99 -5.05
CA VAL A 125 -15.94 3.25 -4.37
C VAL A 125 -15.68 1.77 -4.57
N ALA A 126 -15.27 1.06 -3.52
CA ALA A 126 -15.00 -0.37 -3.63
C ALA A 126 -16.26 -1.12 -4.04
N LEU A 127 -16.10 -2.00 -5.02
CA LEU A 127 -17.08 -2.99 -5.39
C LEU A 127 -16.88 -4.25 -4.57
N PRO A 128 -17.97 -4.96 -4.24
CA PRO A 128 -17.83 -6.31 -3.73
C PRO A 128 -17.01 -7.11 -4.75
N GLY A 129 -15.93 -7.74 -4.27
CA GLY A 129 -15.09 -8.56 -5.13
C GLY A 129 -15.93 -9.63 -5.83
N PRO A 130 -15.54 -10.04 -7.06
CA PRO A 130 -16.21 -11.16 -7.71
C PRO A 130 -16.17 -12.37 -6.77
N PRO A 131 -17.29 -13.12 -6.61
CA PRO A 131 -17.28 -14.30 -5.77
C PRO A 131 -16.29 -15.32 -6.30
N GLN A 132 -15.80 -16.17 -5.40
CA GLN A 132 -14.84 -17.20 -5.75
C GLN A 132 -15.38 -18.06 -6.91
N GLY A 133 -14.63 -18.11 -8.01
CA GLY A 133 -15.01 -18.85 -9.22
C GLY A 133 -15.75 -18.05 -10.29
N ALA A 134 -15.97 -16.75 -10.11
CA ALA A 134 -16.48 -15.90 -11.19
C ALA A 134 -15.58 -15.96 -12.43
N PRO A 135 -16.15 -15.90 -13.65
CA PRO A 135 -15.36 -15.88 -14.87
C PRO A 135 -14.43 -14.66 -14.85
N ARG A 136 -13.15 -14.90 -15.14
CA ARG A 136 -12.14 -13.86 -15.25
C ARG A 136 -12.53 -12.90 -16.37
N THR A 137 -12.31 -11.60 -16.16
CA THR A 137 -12.43 -10.62 -17.23
C THR A 137 -11.44 -10.97 -18.35
N PRO A 138 -11.67 -10.52 -19.60
CA PRO A 138 -10.71 -10.75 -20.69
C PRO A 138 -9.29 -10.29 -20.34
N TRP A 139 -9.15 -9.24 -19.53
CA TRP A 139 -7.86 -8.75 -19.06
C TRP A 139 -7.22 -9.65 -18.00
N GLU A 140 -7.98 -10.07 -16.98
CA GLU A 140 -7.52 -11.06 -16.00
C GLU A 140 -7.13 -12.39 -16.67
N ALA A 141 -7.86 -12.79 -17.72
CA ALA A 141 -7.54 -13.97 -18.52
C ALA A 141 -6.23 -13.77 -19.32
N ARG A 142 -5.98 -12.59 -19.89
CA ARG A 142 -4.72 -12.26 -20.58
C ARG A 142 -3.54 -12.26 -19.63
N LEU A 143 -3.67 -11.64 -18.45
CA LEU A 143 -2.65 -11.67 -17.40
C LEU A 143 -2.34 -13.10 -16.96
N ALA A 144 -3.37 -13.92 -16.80
CA ALA A 144 -3.22 -15.33 -16.45
C ALA A 144 -2.60 -16.19 -17.56
N ALA A 145 -2.77 -15.78 -18.83
CA ALA A 145 -2.22 -16.46 -19.99
C ALA A 145 -0.76 -16.07 -20.27
N LEU A 146 -0.20 -15.06 -19.59
CA LEU A 146 1.21 -14.71 -19.72
C LEU A 146 2.08 -15.85 -19.15
N PRO A 147 2.94 -16.47 -19.98
CA PRO A 147 3.83 -17.53 -19.50
C PRO A 147 4.79 -16.98 -18.45
N GLY A 148 4.79 -17.57 -17.26
CA GLY A 148 5.66 -17.19 -16.14
C GLY A 148 4.96 -16.67 -14.88
N VAL A 149 3.66 -16.39 -14.92
CA VAL A 149 2.88 -15.88 -13.75
C VAL A 149 2.21 -17.02 -12.96
N GLY A 150 2.21 -18.24 -13.50
CA GLY A 150 1.56 -19.42 -12.91
C GLY A 150 2.48 -20.21 -11.98
N GLY A 151 2.92 -19.64 -10.86
CA GLY A 151 3.66 -20.40 -9.86
C GLY A 151 4.32 -19.52 -8.80
N ALA A 152 3.69 -19.46 -7.63
CA ALA A 152 4.00 -18.56 -6.51
C ALA A 152 3.61 -17.09 -6.77
N PRO A 153 3.09 -16.37 -5.76
CA PRO A 153 3.08 -14.93 -5.80
C PRO A 153 4.54 -14.50 -5.98
N LEU A 154 4.89 -14.03 -7.18
CA LEU A 154 6.09 -13.21 -7.31
C LEU A 154 5.82 -12.01 -6.40
N ALA A 155 6.34 -12.09 -5.18
CA ALA A 155 6.51 -10.92 -4.35
C ALA A 155 7.15 -9.90 -5.28
N LEU A 156 6.48 -8.76 -5.49
CA LEU A 156 7.03 -7.65 -6.24
C LEU A 156 8.38 -7.36 -5.58
N THR A 157 9.46 -7.84 -6.19
CA THR A 157 10.80 -7.54 -5.73
C THR A 157 10.92 -6.05 -5.89
N ASP A 158 11.08 -5.36 -4.76
CA ASP A 158 11.32 -3.94 -4.74
C ASP A 158 12.47 -3.66 -5.72
N GLU A 159 12.16 -2.96 -6.81
CA GLU A 159 13.11 -2.68 -7.88
C GLU A 159 14.33 -1.93 -7.31
N SER A 160 14.16 -1.15 -6.24
CA SER A 160 15.25 -0.46 -5.56
C SER A 160 16.20 -1.43 -4.84
N VAL A 161 15.67 -2.50 -4.23
CA VAL A 161 16.46 -3.56 -3.60
C VAL A 161 17.15 -4.41 -4.66
N GLN A 162 16.46 -4.68 -5.78
CA GLN A 162 17.05 -5.40 -6.91
C GLN A 162 18.17 -4.58 -7.57
N GLU A 163 17.98 -3.28 -7.74
CA GLU A 163 18.99 -2.36 -8.28
C GLU A 163 20.18 -2.23 -7.33
N GLN A 164 19.97 -2.12 -6.02
CA GLN A 164 21.04 -2.17 -5.02
C GLN A 164 21.82 -3.48 -5.07
N ARG A 165 21.15 -4.63 -5.22
CA ARG A 165 21.83 -5.92 -5.36
C ARG A 165 22.66 -6.01 -6.64
N LEU A 166 22.16 -5.45 -7.75
CA LEU A 166 22.90 -5.38 -9.01
C LEU A 166 24.09 -4.42 -8.93
N ALA A 167 23.95 -3.31 -8.20
CA ALA A 167 25.04 -2.38 -7.93
C ALA A 167 26.14 -3.02 -7.07
N LEU A 168 25.78 -3.88 -6.10
CA LEU A 168 26.75 -4.62 -5.28
C LEU A 168 27.46 -5.75 -6.04
N LEU A 169 26.79 -6.37 -7.01
CA LEU A 169 27.38 -7.40 -7.88
C LEU A 169 28.27 -6.80 -8.96
N SER A 170 28.00 -5.56 -9.35
CA SER A 170 28.89 -4.74 -10.17
C SER A 170 30.02 -4.19 -9.29
N GLY A 171 30.85 -5.11 -8.77
CA GLY A 171 32.08 -4.73 -8.08
C GLY A 171 32.91 -3.78 -8.96
N PRO A 172 33.73 -2.90 -8.36
CA PRO A 172 34.60 -2.01 -9.12
C PRO A 172 35.37 -2.86 -10.13
N PRO A 173 35.48 -2.42 -11.40
CA PRO A 173 36.22 -3.17 -12.40
C PRO A 173 37.58 -3.46 -11.79
N GLU A 174 37.86 -4.75 -11.57
CA GLU A 174 39.20 -5.17 -11.17
C GLU A 174 40.11 -4.52 -12.19
N GLN A 175 40.94 -3.59 -11.71
CA GLN A 175 42.02 -3.03 -12.49
C GLN A 175 42.98 -4.19 -12.73
N ASP A 176 42.65 -5.01 -13.73
CA ASP A 176 43.59 -5.83 -14.46
C ASP A 176 44.53 -4.84 -15.15
N LYS A 177 45.48 -4.37 -14.33
CA LYS A 177 46.76 -3.90 -14.78
C LYS A 177 47.35 -5.07 -15.57
N ASP A 178 47.64 -4.80 -16.84
CA ASP A 178 48.38 -5.65 -17.76
C ASP A 178 47.52 -6.44 -18.77
N SER A 179 46.74 -5.70 -19.58
CA SER A 179 46.57 -6.09 -20.99
C SER A 179 46.84 -4.92 -21.91
N ALA A 180 48.12 -4.79 -22.25
CA ALA A 180 48.56 -4.07 -23.43
C ALA A 180 48.04 -4.82 -24.67
N SER A 181 46.84 -4.49 -25.13
CA SER A 181 46.40 -4.82 -26.48
C SER A 181 46.29 -3.54 -27.29
N ASP A 182 47.37 -3.31 -28.02
CA ASP A 182 47.49 -2.43 -29.16
C ASP A 182 46.45 -2.79 -30.21
N ALA A 183 45.39 -1.98 -30.34
CA ALA A 183 44.51 -2.02 -31.50
C ALA A 183 43.79 -0.67 -31.70
N GLY A 184 44.39 0.18 -32.54
CA GLY A 184 43.64 0.95 -33.54
C GLY A 184 42.77 2.09 -33.02
N SER A 185 43.43 3.22 -32.76
CA SER A 185 42.81 4.54 -32.75
C SER A 185 42.04 4.79 -34.07
N VAL A 186 40.75 5.15 -33.96
CA VAL A 186 40.02 5.87 -35.00
C VAL A 186 39.58 7.21 -34.41
N ASP A 187 40.22 8.27 -34.89
CA ASP A 187 39.87 9.65 -34.62
C ASP A 187 38.45 9.95 -35.12
N LEU A 188 37.57 10.37 -34.22
CA LEU A 188 36.39 11.16 -34.57
C LEU A 188 36.42 12.44 -33.74
N SER A 189 37.02 13.45 -34.35
CA SER A 189 37.01 14.85 -33.91
C SER A 189 35.58 15.39 -33.92
N GLY A 190 35.16 16.05 -32.84
CA GLY A 190 33.82 16.64 -32.78
C GLY A 190 33.53 17.46 -31.54
N SER A 191 34.39 18.44 -31.25
CA SER A 191 34.08 19.76 -30.65
C SER A 191 32.73 19.93 -29.93
N SER A 192 32.75 20.26 -28.64
CA SER A 192 32.26 21.57 -28.19
C SER A 192 32.65 21.88 -26.75
N ASP A 193 33.30 23.02 -26.59
CA ASP A 193 33.66 23.72 -25.36
C ASP A 193 32.46 24.00 -24.46
N SER A 194 32.65 23.91 -23.13
CA SER A 194 32.09 24.82 -22.12
C SER A 194 32.75 24.57 -20.74
N GLU A 195 33.82 25.34 -20.50
CA GLU A 195 34.12 26.15 -19.30
C GLU A 195 33.72 25.62 -17.90
N ALA A 196 34.76 25.26 -17.14
CA ALA A 196 35.10 25.72 -15.79
C ALA A 196 33.99 25.98 -14.75
N GLY A 197 34.06 25.19 -13.68
CA GLY A 197 33.43 25.47 -12.38
C GLY A 197 34.09 24.66 -11.28
N ASP A 198 35.27 25.11 -10.83
CA ASP A 198 35.96 24.64 -9.63
C ASP A 198 35.11 24.88 -8.37
N GLY A 199 35.11 23.88 -7.48
CA GLY A 199 34.44 23.93 -6.19
C GLY A 199 34.91 22.81 -5.27
N ASP A 200 36.18 22.91 -4.86
CA ASP A 200 36.77 22.18 -3.74
C ASP A 200 35.90 22.30 -2.47
N ALA A 201 35.53 21.17 -1.87
CA ALA A 201 35.43 21.04 -0.42
C ALA A 201 35.55 19.56 -0.05
N ALA A 202 36.73 19.19 0.40
CA ALA A 202 36.99 17.94 1.09
C ALA A 202 36.08 17.78 2.31
N GLU A 203 35.43 16.63 2.44
CA GLU A 203 35.28 16.02 3.75
C GLU A 203 35.29 14.50 3.63
N SER A 204 36.42 13.93 4.04
CA SER A 204 36.61 12.50 4.23
C SER A 204 35.59 11.96 5.22
N ALA A 205 34.74 11.05 4.78
CA ALA A 205 33.99 10.17 5.66
C ALA A 205 34.30 8.72 5.29
N GLU A 206 35.49 8.27 5.70
CA GLU A 206 35.76 6.85 5.87
C GLU A 206 34.77 6.30 6.91
N ARG A 207 33.80 5.48 6.48
CA ARG A 207 33.05 4.63 7.41
C ARG A 207 32.98 3.20 6.89
N ASN A 208 34.02 2.46 7.29
CA ASN A 208 33.96 1.15 7.94
C ASN A 208 32.72 0.31 7.61
N ILE A 209 32.85 -0.56 6.61
CA ILE A 209 32.01 -1.76 6.49
C ILE A 209 32.94 -2.95 6.59
N GLY A 210 32.79 -3.72 7.67
CA GLY A 210 33.48 -5.01 7.83
C GLY A 210 34.32 -5.13 9.10
N GLY A 211 33.68 -5.06 10.26
CA GLY A 211 34.29 -5.49 11.52
C GLY A 211 33.21 -6.00 12.44
N ALA A 212 33.39 -7.20 13.01
CA ALA A 212 32.53 -7.78 14.04
C ALA A 212 32.30 -6.73 15.15
N GLY A 213 31.13 -6.10 15.12
CA GLY A 213 30.98 -4.70 15.47
C GLY A 213 30.93 -4.43 16.97
N SER A 214 31.67 -3.42 17.41
CA SER A 214 31.44 -2.71 18.66
C SER A 214 29.93 -2.51 18.85
N SER A 215 29.38 -2.94 19.99
CA SER A 215 28.01 -2.63 20.37
C SER A 215 27.89 -1.11 20.50
N GLN A 216 27.61 -0.44 19.38
CA GLN A 216 27.31 0.98 19.37
C GLN A 216 26.07 1.13 20.23
N ARG A 217 26.24 1.88 21.31
CA ARG A 217 25.17 2.15 22.26
C ARG A 217 24.09 2.91 21.50
N PHE A 218 22.92 2.31 21.38
CA PHE A 218 21.77 2.96 20.77
C PHE A 218 21.41 4.24 21.57
N VAL A 219 21.28 5.37 20.86
CA VAL A 219 20.87 6.66 21.42
C VAL A 219 19.51 7.01 20.83
N PRO A 220 18.40 6.81 21.56
CA PRO A 220 17.06 7.03 21.02
C PRO A 220 16.82 8.51 20.75
N THR A 221 16.16 8.80 19.64
CA THR A 221 15.68 10.13 19.25
C THR A 221 14.15 10.17 19.18
N VAL A 222 13.57 11.37 19.23
CA VAL A 222 12.11 11.54 19.17
C VAL A 222 11.60 11.06 17.82
N GLY A 223 10.64 10.15 17.84
CA GLY A 223 10.07 9.53 16.65
C GLY A 223 10.59 8.13 16.34
N ASP A 224 11.69 7.69 16.97
CA ASP A 224 12.25 6.35 16.77
C ASP A 224 11.31 5.25 17.26
N PHE A 225 11.37 4.10 16.57
CA PHE A 225 10.71 2.87 16.98
C PHE A 225 11.63 2.05 17.87
N VAL A 226 11.09 1.58 18.99
CA VAL A 226 11.86 0.88 20.03
C VAL A 226 11.11 -0.33 20.57
N THR A 227 11.86 -1.34 21.01
CA THR A 227 11.35 -2.43 21.84
C THR A 227 11.71 -2.17 23.30
N ALA A 228 10.72 -2.30 24.18
CA ALA A 228 10.85 -2.19 25.62
C ALA A 228 10.38 -3.49 26.31
N ARG A 229 11.04 -3.88 27.40
CA ARG A 229 10.56 -4.95 28.29
C ARG A 229 9.67 -4.35 29.36
N THR A 230 8.38 -4.66 29.32
CA THR A 230 7.42 -4.20 30.34
C THR A 230 7.33 -5.21 31.48
N LEU A 231 7.38 -4.71 32.71
CA LEU A 231 7.02 -5.50 33.89
C LEU A 231 5.50 -5.52 33.99
N ASP A 232 4.93 -6.72 33.99
CA ASP A 232 3.49 -6.90 34.04
C ASP A 232 2.96 -6.49 35.43
N ARG A 233 2.38 -5.29 35.54
CA ARG A 233 1.97 -4.68 36.83
C ARG A 233 0.81 -5.42 37.52
N GLY A 234 0.18 -6.39 36.84
CA GLY A 234 -1.05 -7.04 37.30
C GLY A 234 -0.93 -8.51 37.70
N SER A 235 0.15 -9.21 37.36
CA SER A 235 0.25 -10.64 37.64
C SER A 235 1.07 -10.92 38.91
N ALA A 236 0.36 -11.08 40.03
CA ALA A 236 0.91 -11.47 41.34
C ALA A 236 1.40 -12.94 41.38
N GLY A 237 1.90 -13.47 40.26
CA GLY A 237 2.41 -14.82 40.11
C GLY A 237 3.93 -14.82 39.89
N PRO A 238 4.70 -15.69 40.57
CA PRO A 238 6.16 -15.71 40.52
C PRO A 238 6.77 -16.20 39.18
N ALA A 239 5.99 -16.27 38.09
CA ALA A 239 6.41 -16.82 36.81
C ALA A 239 5.99 -16.01 35.57
N SER A 240 5.39 -14.83 35.74
CA SER A 240 5.01 -13.99 34.61
C SER A 240 6.22 -13.22 34.09
N GLY A 241 6.93 -13.81 33.13
CA GLY A 241 7.98 -13.12 32.38
C GLY A 241 7.42 -11.86 31.73
N GLY A 242 8.05 -10.72 31.96
CA GLY A 242 7.65 -9.46 31.34
C GLY A 242 7.62 -9.58 29.81
N GLY A 243 6.54 -9.11 29.20
CA GLY A 243 6.38 -9.10 27.74
C GLY A 243 7.31 -8.07 27.08
N LEU A 244 7.80 -8.42 25.89
CA LEU A 244 8.40 -7.45 24.97
C LEU A 244 7.26 -6.66 24.32
N ARG A 245 7.34 -5.34 24.35
CA ARG A 245 6.38 -4.44 23.71
C ARG A 245 7.09 -3.46 22.80
N HIS A 246 6.44 -3.10 21.70
CA HIS A 246 6.92 -2.11 20.76
C HIS A 246 6.30 -0.75 21.04
N GLY A 247 7.01 0.32 20.72
CA GLY A 247 6.54 1.67 20.95
C GLY A 247 7.31 2.71 20.15
N ARG A 248 6.82 3.94 20.20
CA ARG A 248 7.44 5.10 19.56
C ARG A 248 7.90 6.11 20.61
N VAL A 249 9.14 6.60 20.48
CA VAL A 249 9.72 7.60 21.39
C VAL A 249 8.99 8.93 21.22
N GLN A 250 8.42 9.45 22.31
CA GLN A 250 7.79 10.77 22.34
C GLN A 250 8.69 11.86 22.91
N CYS A 251 9.44 11.53 23.94
CA CYS A 251 10.29 12.49 24.65
C CYS A 251 11.52 11.78 25.20
N VAL A 252 12.66 12.47 25.22
CA VAL A 252 13.91 12.03 25.85
C VAL A 252 14.28 13.10 26.89
N GLN A 253 14.38 12.71 28.15
CA GLN A 253 14.72 13.59 29.27
C GLN A 253 16.05 13.18 29.91
N GLY A 254 16.89 14.16 30.22
CA GLY A 254 18.22 13.94 30.78
C GLY A 254 19.31 13.83 29.72
N HIS A 255 20.56 13.79 30.18
CA HIS A 255 21.74 13.65 29.34
C HIS A 255 22.46 12.33 29.64
N ASP A 256 23.11 11.78 28.62
CA ASP A 256 23.99 10.60 28.70
C ASP A 256 23.30 9.31 29.20
N THR A 257 23.99 8.58 30.07
CA THR A 257 23.69 7.20 30.45
C THR A 257 22.47 7.04 31.37
N GLY A 258 22.02 8.15 31.96
CA GLY A 258 20.84 8.23 32.82
C GLY A 258 19.60 8.80 32.14
N ALA A 259 19.61 8.95 30.81
CA ALA A 259 18.44 9.47 30.09
C ALA A 259 17.21 8.57 30.29
N THR A 260 16.08 9.20 30.57
CA THR A 260 14.76 8.57 30.69
C THR A 260 13.97 8.90 29.44
N VAL A 261 13.32 7.89 28.85
CA VAL A 261 12.64 8.00 27.56
C VAL A 261 11.16 7.71 27.76
N THR A 262 10.31 8.64 27.36
CA THR A 262 8.86 8.46 27.34
C THR A 262 8.48 7.80 26.01
N VAL A 263 7.94 6.59 26.07
CA VAL A 263 7.57 5.78 24.92
C VAL A 263 6.05 5.59 24.90
N ARG A 264 5.42 5.89 23.77
CA ARG A 264 4.03 5.51 23.52
C ARG A 264 4.02 4.08 22.98
N LEU A 265 3.56 3.15 23.79
CA LEU A 265 3.43 1.74 23.44
C LEU A 265 2.36 1.58 22.35
N LEU A 266 2.66 0.75 21.36
CA LEU A 266 1.72 0.33 20.34
C LEU A 266 0.89 -0.81 20.95
N CYS A 267 -0.36 -0.52 21.27
CA CYS A 267 -1.31 -1.52 21.77
C CYS A 267 -2.13 -2.06 20.59
N GLU A 268 -2.19 -3.38 20.46
CA GLU A 268 -3.08 -4.04 19.50
C GLU A 268 -4.53 -3.60 19.77
N GLY A 269 -5.19 -3.01 18.76
CA GLY A 269 -6.62 -2.71 18.78
C GLY A 269 -7.08 -1.47 19.56
N THR A 270 -6.18 -0.60 20.04
CA THR A 270 -6.60 0.67 20.69
C THR A 270 -5.80 1.87 20.21
N LEU A 271 -6.49 2.89 19.69
CA LEU A 271 -5.89 4.16 19.27
C LEU A 271 -5.23 4.93 20.42
N THR A 272 -5.66 4.71 21.67
CA THR A 272 -5.09 5.30 22.87
C THR A 272 -3.91 4.47 23.38
N GLY A 273 -2.77 4.54 22.69
CA GLY A 273 -1.54 3.88 23.14
C GLY A 273 -1.13 4.30 24.56
N GLU A 274 -0.79 3.31 25.39
CA GLU A 274 -0.28 3.51 26.75
C GLU A 274 1.07 4.24 26.70
N VAL A 275 1.26 5.25 27.55
CA VAL A 275 2.54 5.98 27.65
C VAL A 275 3.28 5.50 28.89
N ALA A 276 4.53 5.06 28.71
CA ALA A 276 5.38 4.56 29.79
C ALA A 276 6.81 5.12 29.68
N GLU A 277 7.49 5.22 30.82
CA GLU A 277 8.85 5.72 30.91
C GLU A 277 9.84 4.57 31.07
N PHE A 278 10.91 4.61 30.29
CA PHE A 278 11.96 3.58 30.27
C PHE A 278 13.35 4.22 30.35
N PRO A 279 14.32 3.61 31.04
CA PRO A 279 15.72 3.98 30.91
C PRO A 279 16.17 3.79 29.45
N ALA A 280 16.88 4.77 28.87
CA ALA A 280 17.36 4.68 27.48
C ALA A 280 18.19 3.40 27.24
N ALA A 281 18.95 2.94 28.25
CA ALA A 281 19.75 1.72 28.19
C ALA A 281 18.94 0.41 28.13
N SER A 282 17.63 0.46 28.40
CA SER A 282 16.73 -0.71 28.34
C SER A 282 16.00 -0.85 27.01
N LEU A 283 16.13 0.14 26.12
CA LEU A 283 15.49 0.18 24.82
C LEU A 283 16.42 -0.39 23.74
N ALA A 284 15.83 -1.12 22.80
CA ALA A 284 16.49 -1.55 21.57
C ALA A 284 15.82 -0.89 20.37
N ALA A 285 16.61 -0.44 19.40
CA ALA A 285 16.09 0.06 18.12
C ALA A 285 15.34 -1.05 17.38
N VAL A 286 14.28 -0.67 16.67
CA VAL A 286 13.51 -1.54 15.79
C VAL A 286 13.28 -0.79 14.50
N SER A 287 13.43 -1.45 13.35
CA SER A 287 13.05 -0.83 12.08
C SER A 287 11.54 -0.87 11.88
N GLU A 288 11.01 0.02 11.04
CA GLU A 288 9.59 0.00 10.67
C GLU A 288 9.23 -1.34 9.99
N ASP A 289 10.13 -1.88 9.15
CA ASP A 289 9.95 -3.18 8.51
C ASP A 289 9.86 -4.33 9.53
N GLU A 290 10.68 -4.33 10.59
CA GLU A 290 10.59 -5.32 11.66
C GLU A 290 9.27 -5.24 12.42
N LEU A 291 8.72 -4.02 12.62
CA LEU A 291 7.41 -3.85 13.23
C LEU A 291 6.30 -4.42 12.33
N VAL A 292 6.34 -4.14 11.04
CA VAL A 292 5.36 -4.67 10.07
C VAL A 292 5.44 -6.19 10.04
N LEU A 293 6.65 -6.77 9.99
CA LEU A 293 6.85 -8.21 10.01
C LEU A 293 6.36 -8.86 11.30
N ASN A 294 6.52 -8.21 12.45
CA ASN A 294 6.04 -8.71 13.73
C ASN A 294 4.51 -8.56 13.90
N ALA A 295 3.89 -7.59 13.22
CA ALA A 295 2.44 -7.41 13.20
C ALA A 295 1.72 -8.41 12.29
N VAL A 296 2.44 -9.06 11.36
CA VAL A 296 1.88 -10.14 10.54
C VAL A 296 1.86 -11.42 11.36
N CYS A 297 0.67 -12.00 11.55
CA CYS A 297 0.54 -13.27 12.24
C CYS A 297 1.32 -14.36 11.48
N GLY A 298 2.43 -14.83 12.08
CA GLY A 298 3.30 -15.86 11.48
C GLY A 298 2.60 -17.20 11.20
N GLY A 299 1.39 -17.41 11.72
CA GLY A 299 0.56 -18.60 11.45
C GLY A 299 -0.35 -18.50 10.23
N CYS A 300 -0.80 -17.31 9.83
CA CYS A 300 -1.74 -17.14 8.72
C CYS A 300 -1.30 -16.13 7.64
N ALA A 301 -0.19 -15.43 7.84
CA ALA A 301 0.33 -14.39 6.96
C ALA A 301 -0.66 -13.25 6.66
N ALA A 302 -1.76 -13.15 7.41
CA ALA A 302 -2.65 -12.01 7.36
C ALA A 302 -2.04 -10.90 8.24
N ALA A 303 -1.79 -9.75 7.63
CA ALA A 303 -1.60 -8.52 8.39
C ALA A 303 -2.92 -8.22 9.10
N GLU A 304 -2.90 -8.02 10.42
CA GLU A 304 -4.06 -7.44 11.08
C GLU A 304 -4.29 -6.04 10.46
N PRO A 305 -5.52 -5.73 10.01
CA PRO A 305 -5.80 -4.42 9.45
C PRO A 305 -5.59 -3.37 10.54
N GLU A 306 -4.78 -2.34 10.25
CA GLU A 306 -4.84 -1.09 11.02
C GLU A 306 -6.29 -0.56 10.93
N GLU A 307 -7.02 -0.64 12.04
CA GLU A 307 -8.30 0.05 12.24
C GLU A 307 -8.11 1.35 13.05
#